data_AF-A0A2X1NE86-F1
#
_entry.id   AF-A0A2X1NE86-F1
#
_cell.length_a   1.000
_cell.length_b   1.000
_cell.length_c   1.000
_cell.angle_alpha   90.00
_cell.angle_beta   90.00
_cell.angle_gamma   90.00
#
_symmetry.space_group_name_H-M   'P 1'
#
loop_
_entity.id
_entity.type
_entity.pdbx_description
1 polymer ?
#
loop_
_entity_poly.entity_id
_entity_poly.type
_entity_poly.pdbx_seq_one_letter_code
_entity_poly.pdbx_strand_id
1 'polypeptide(L)'
;MVHLEHGVGRYAGMTTLEAGGITGEYLMLTYANDAKLYVPVSSLHLISRYAGGAEENAPLHKLGGDAWSRARQKAAEKVRDVAAELLDIYAQRAAKEGFAFKHDREQYQLFCDSFPFETTPDQAQAINAVLSDMCQPLAMDRLVCGDVGFGKTEVAMRAAFLAVDNHKQVAVLVPTTLLAQQHYDNFRDRSPTGRYVSK
;
A
#
# COMPACT_ATOMS: atom_id res chain seq x y z
N MET A 1 11.25 -20.48 -6.20
CA MET A 1 11.68 -19.50 -7.24
C MET A 1 10.61 -19.41 -8.31
N VAL A 2 10.54 -18.30 -9.04
CA VAL A 2 9.63 -18.10 -10.17
C VAL A 2 10.47 -17.79 -11.40
N HIS A 3 10.30 -18.58 -12.46
CA HIS A 3 10.83 -18.27 -13.79
C HIS A 3 9.74 -17.59 -14.61
N LEU A 4 10.07 -16.50 -15.30
CA LEU A 4 9.10 -15.68 -16.05
C LEU A 4 8.24 -16.50 -17.04
N GLU A 5 8.85 -17.46 -17.73
CA GLU A 5 8.19 -18.27 -18.76
C GLU A 5 7.64 -19.62 -18.27
N HIS A 6 8.17 -20.15 -17.17
CA HIS A 6 7.91 -21.53 -16.75
C HIS A 6 7.18 -21.62 -15.41
N GLY A 7 7.04 -20.50 -14.71
CA GLY A 7 6.30 -20.40 -13.46
C GLY A 7 7.11 -20.80 -12.25
N VAL A 8 6.39 -21.28 -11.24
CA VAL A 8 6.96 -21.55 -9.92
C VAL A 8 7.65 -22.93 -9.89
N GLY A 9 8.93 -22.91 -9.56
CA GLY A 9 9.79 -24.09 -9.34
C GLY A 9 10.57 -23.99 -8.02
N ARG A 10 11.34 -25.02 -7.70
CA ARG A 10 12.22 -25.08 -6.52
C ARG A 10 13.67 -24.93 -6.93
N TYR A 11 14.45 -24.21 -6.13
CA TYR A 11 15.88 -24.09 -6.35
C TYR A 11 16.56 -25.42 -5.99
N ALA A 12 17.40 -25.92 -6.89
CA ALA A 12 18.10 -27.21 -6.73
C ALA A 12 19.63 -27.07 -6.77
N GLY A 13 20.15 -25.85 -6.60
CA GLY A 13 21.59 -25.58 -6.61
C GLY A 13 22.09 -24.96 -7.92
N MET A 14 23.41 -24.80 -7.96
CA MET A 14 24.17 -24.41 -9.15
C MET A 14 24.86 -25.65 -9.70
N THR A 15 25.04 -25.71 -11.01
CA THR A 15 25.78 -26.79 -11.66
C THR A 15 26.56 -26.27 -12.85
N THR A 16 27.64 -26.96 -13.18
CA THR A 16 28.47 -26.67 -14.33
C THR A 16 28.20 -27.73 -15.38
N LEU A 17 27.80 -27.30 -16.58
CA LEU A 17 27.53 -28.19 -17.70
C LEU A 17 28.45 -27.84 -18.86
N GLU A 18 28.89 -28.87 -19.57
CA GLU A 18 29.66 -28.72 -20.81
C GLU A 18 28.73 -28.99 -21.99
N ALA A 19 28.56 -27.98 -22.85
CA ALA A 19 27.75 -28.09 -24.06
C ALA A 19 28.56 -27.60 -25.26
N GLY A 20 28.83 -28.49 -26.23
CA GLY A 20 29.58 -28.15 -27.42
C GLY A 20 31.05 -27.75 -27.17
N GLY A 21 31.68 -28.28 -26.12
CA GLY A 21 33.07 -27.97 -25.74
C GLY A 21 33.23 -26.65 -24.97
N ILE A 22 32.13 -25.99 -24.60
CA ILE A 22 32.12 -24.79 -23.77
C ILE A 22 31.49 -25.14 -22.43
N THR A 23 32.24 -24.90 -21.36
CA THR A 23 31.80 -25.07 -19.98
C THR A 23 31.04 -23.82 -19.52
N GLY A 24 29.83 -24.00 -19.00
CA GLY A 24 29.00 -22.91 -18.50
C GLY A 24 28.37 -23.23 -17.14
N GLU A 25 28.10 -22.19 -16.35
CA GLU A 25 27.38 -22.29 -15.08
C GLU A 25 25.88 -22.08 -15.28
N TYR A 26 25.09 -22.92 -14.59
CA TYR A 26 23.65 -22.95 -14.68
C TYR A 26 23.02 -23.01 -13.29
N LEU A 27 21.94 -22.26 -13.12
CA LEU A 27 21.00 -22.39 -12.03
C LEU A 27 20.07 -23.58 -12.30
N MET A 28 20.02 -24.54 -11.38
CA MET A 28 19.10 -25.68 -11.49
C MET A 28 17.78 -25.38 -10.78
N LEU A 29 16.68 -25.56 -11.50
CA LEU A 29 15.33 -25.50 -10.95
C LEU A 29 14.61 -26.84 -11.14
N THR A 30 13.92 -27.32 -10.11
CA THR A 30 13.04 -28.48 -10.17
C THR A 30 11.57 -28.07 -10.23
N TYR A 31 10.81 -28.74 -11.08
CA TYR A 31 9.39 -28.53 -11.35
C TYR A 31 8.59 -29.80 -11.02
N ALA A 32 7.28 -29.79 -11.27
CA ALA A 32 6.43 -30.96 -11.06
C ALA A 32 6.96 -32.19 -11.84
N ASN A 33 6.74 -33.38 -11.29
CA ASN A 33 7.23 -34.67 -11.82
C ASN A 33 8.76 -34.74 -11.93
N ASP A 34 9.47 -34.11 -10.99
CA ASP A 34 10.94 -34.04 -10.93
C ASP A 34 11.63 -33.51 -12.20
N ALA A 35 10.88 -32.77 -13.04
CA ALA A 35 11.41 -32.17 -14.25
C ALA A 35 12.41 -31.06 -13.91
N LYS A 36 13.56 -31.05 -14.60
CA LYS A 36 14.65 -30.09 -14.35
C LYS A 36 14.73 -29.05 -15.46
N LEU A 37 14.96 -27.80 -15.05
CA LEU A 37 15.29 -26.69 -15.92
C LEU A 37 16.67 -26.15 -15.53
N TYR A 38 17.53 -25.98 -16.51
CA TYR A 38 18.87 -25.41 -16.34
C TYR A 38 18.85 -24.00 -16.94
N VAL A 39 18.99 -22.99 -16.09
CA VAL A 39 18.92 -21.58 -16.49
C VAL A 39 20.34 -21.02 -16.49
N PRO A 40 20.89 -20.54 -17.62
CA PRO A 40 22.20 -19.92 -17.65
C PRO A 40 22.30 -18.75 -16.67
N VAL A 41 23.46 -18.53 -16.05
CA VAL A 41 23.69 -17.38 -15.15
C VAL A 41 23.42 -16.04 -15.84
N SER A 42 23.68 -15.94 -17.15
CA SER A 42 23.36 -14.75 -17.94
C SER A 42 21.85 -14.44 -18.01
N SER A 43 20.99 -15.43 -17.78
CA SER A 43 19.53 -15.32 -17.82
C SER A 43 18.88 -15.21 -16.44
N LEU A 44 19.66 -14.92 -15.39
CA LEU A 44 19.13 -14.78 -14.02
C LEU A 44 18.08 -13.67 -13.87
N HIS A 45 18.06 -12.67 -14.76
CA HIS A 45 17.04 -11.62 -14.78
C HIS A 45 15.61 -12.15 -15.03
N LEU A 46 15.46 -13.39 -15.51
CA LEU A 46 14.17 -14.08 -15.68
C LEU A 46 13.69 -14.77 -14.39
N ILE A 47 14.51 -14.77 -13.34
CA ILE A 47 14.25 -15.44 -12.07
C ILE A 47 13.87 -14.42 -11.01
N SER A 48 12.84 -14.75 -10.24
CA SER A 48 12.44 -13.99 -9.07
C SER A 48 12.19 -14.91 -7.88
N ARG A 49 12.36 -14.38 -6.66
CA ARG A 49 11.94 -15.10 -5.45
C ARG A 49 10.41 -15.21 -5.44
N TYR A 50 9.89 -16.36 -5.03
CA TYR A 50 8.45 -16.50 -4.82
C TYR A 50 8.05 -15.72 -3.56
N ALA A 51 6.99 -14.92 -3.65
CA ALA A 51 6.51 -14.05 -2.57
C ALA A 51 4.99 -14.15 -2.36
N GLY A 52 4.37 -15.27 -2.76
CA GLY A 52 2.91 -15.45 -2.77
C GLY A 52 2.31 -16.12 -1.53
N GLY A 53 3.02 -16.16 -0.39
CA GLY A 53 2.57 -16.82 0.84
C GLY A 53 3.60 -17.81 1.39
N ALA A 54 3.16 -18.73 2.26
CA ALA A 54 4.04 -19.73 2.88
C ALA A 54 4.74 -20.61 1.82
N GLU A 55 6.05 -20.79 1.95
CA GLU A 55 6.86 -21.55 1.00
C GLU A 55 6.40 -23.01 0.84
N GLU A 56 5.82 -23.59 1.91
CA GLU A 56 5.28 -24.95 1.95
C GLU A 56 4.13 -25.16 0.96
N ASN A 57 3.31 -24.13 0.74
CA ASN A 57 2.14 -24.19 -0.15
C ASN A 57 2.43 -23.59 -1.54
N ALA A 58 3.69 -23.24 -1.83
CA ALA A 58 4.03 -22.65 -3.12
C ALA A 58 3.77 -23.67 -4.24
N PRO A 59 2.97 -23.33 -5.28
CA PRO A 59 2.63 -24.28 -6.34
C PRO A 59 3.89 -24.73 -7.08
N LEU A 60 3.85 -25.94 -7.63
CA LEU A 60 4.85 -26.46 -8.55
C LEU A 60 4.22 -26.56 -9.93
N HIS A 61 4.70 -25.75 -10.87
CA HIS A 61 4.20 -25.79 -12.23
C HIS A 61 4.84 -26.94 -13.01
N LYS A 62 4.17 -27.40 -14.08
CA LYS A 62 4.70 -28.42 -15.00
C LYS A 62 5.38 -27.72 -16.17
N LEU A 63 6.60 -28.15 -16.52
CA LEU A 63 7.30 -27.68 -17.72
C LEU A 63 6.52 -28.07 -18.99
N GLY A 64 6.41 -27.12 -19.93
CA GLY A 64 5.68 -27.31 -21.19
C GLY A 64 4.15 -27.34 -21.05
N GLY A 65 3.59 -27.06 -19.88
CA GLY A 65 2.14 -26.95 -19.69
C GLY A 65 1.62 -25.51 -19.77
N ASP A 66 0.39 -25.32 -20.24
CA ASP A 66 -0.21 -23.99 -20.41
C ASP A 66 -0.79 -23.39 -19.11
N ALA A 67 -0.66 -24.09 -17.98
CA ALA A 67 -1.22 -23.64 -16.70
C ALA A 67 -0.62 -22.28 -16.27
N TRP A 68 0.71 -22.13 -16.39
CA TRP A 68 1.40 -20.88 -16.06
C TRP A 68 1.03 -19.76 -17.03
N SER A 69 1.03 -20.04 -18.33
CA SER A 69 0.68 -19.06 -19.36
C SER A 69 -0.75 -18.51 -19.14
N ARG A 70 -1.72 -19.40 -18.92
CA ARG A 70 -3.11 -19.02 -18.60
C ARG A 70 -3.23 -18.25 -17.29
N ALA A 71 -2.50 -18.66 -16.25
CA ALA A 71 -2.49 -17.94 -14.97
C ALA A 71 -1.91 -16.52 -15.12
N ARG A 72 -0.82 -16.37 -15.88
CA ARG A 72 -0.20 -15.07 -16.18
C ARG A 72 -1.12 -14.17 -17.00
N GLN A 73 -1.77 -14.72 -18.02
CA GLN A 73 -2.74 -13.97 -18.82
C GLN A 73 -3.91 -13.48 -17.97
N LYS A 74 -4.52 -14.36 -17.17
CA LYS A 74 -5.62 -14.01 -16.27
C LYS A 74 -5.21 -12.97 -15.23
N ALA A 75 -3.98 -13.05 -14.72
CA ALA A 75 -3.45 -12.04 -13.81
C ALA A 75 -3.26 -10.68 -14.52
N ALA A 76 -2.75 -10.67 -15.75
CA ALA A 76 -2.59 -9.45 -16.54
C ALA A 76 -3.93 -8.78 -16.88
N GLU A 77 -4.94 -9.57 -17.21
CA GLU A 77 -6.32 -9.07 -17.43
C GLU A 77 -6.86 -8.42 -16.16
N LYS A 78 -6.79 -9.10 -15.01
CA LYS A 78 -7.23 -8.52 -13.72
C LYS A 78 -6.49 -7.24 -13.35
N VAL A 79 -5.17 -7.19 -13.58
CA VAL A 79 -4.38 -5.97 -13.31
C VAL A 79 -4.84 -4.83 -14.21
N ARG A 80 -5.13 -5.11 -15.49
CA ARG A 80 -5.66 -4.11 -16.41
C ARG A 80 -7.03 -3.59 -15.98
N ASP A 81 -7.93 -4.49 -15.58
CA ASP A 81 -9.27 -4.13 -15.14
C ASP A 81 -9.23 -3.22 -13.90
N VAL A 82 -8.45 -3.59 -12.89
CA VAL A 82 -8.26 -2.78 -11.68
C VAL A 82 -7.60 -1.44 -12.01
N ALA A 83 -6.60 -1.42 -12.90
CA ALA A 83 -5.97 -0.17 -13.32
C ALA A 83 -6.95 0.76 -14.04
N ALA A 84 -7.80 0.22 -14.91
CA ALA A 84 -8.83 0.99 -15.61
C ALA A 84 -9.87 1.57 -14.63
N GLU A 85 -10.32 0.77 -13.67
CA GLU A 85 -11.25 1.22 -12.62
C GLU A 85 -10.66 2.35 -11.77
N LEU A 86 -9.41 2.19 -11.31
CA LEU A 86 -8.73 3.23 -10.54
C LEU A 86 -8.56 4.53 -11.35
N LEU A 87 -8.18 4.42 -12.62
CA LEU A 87 -8.04 5.58 -13.51
C LEU A 87 -9.38 6.32 -13.69
N ASP A 88 -10.48 5.59 -13.87
CA ASP A 88 -11.81 6.19 -13.97
C ASP A 88 -12.21 6.90 -12.67
N ILE A 89 -11.97 6.28 -11.51
CA ILE A 89 -12.22 6.92 -10.20
C ILE A 89 -11.41 8.22 -10.05
N TYR A 90 -10.12 8.21 -10.40
CA TYR A 90 -9.29 9.42 -10.34
C TYR A 90 -9.76 10.49 -11.33
N ALA A 91 -10.14 10.12 -12.55
CA ALA A 91 -10.64 11.04 -13.55
C ALA A 91 -11.95 11.71 -13.10
N GLN A 92 -12.91 10.92 -12.60
CA GLN A 92 -14.17 11.44 -12.06
C GLN A 92 -13.96 12.36 -10.85
N ARG A 93 -12.99 12.04 -10.00
CA ARG A 93 -12.63 12.86 -8.85
C ARG A 93 -11.96 14.18 -9.26
N ALA A 94 -11.08 14.16 -10.25
CA ALA A 94 -10.44 15.37 -10.78
C ALA A 94 -11.40 16.28 -11.55
N ALA A 95 -12.44 15.70 -12.17
CA ALA A 95 -13.47 16.45 -12.90
C ALA A 95 -14.49 17.15 -11.99
N LYS A 96 -14.67 16.70 -10.74
CA LYS A 96 -15.57 17.32 -9.77
C LYS A 96 -14.85 18.37 -8.95
N GLU A 97 -15.45 19.56 -8.85
CA GLU A 97 -14.97 20.57 -7.90
C GLU A 97 -15.14 20.08 -6.46
N GLY A 98 -14.05 20.14 -5.70
CA GLY A 98 -14.01 19.84 -4.27
C GLY A 98 -14.29 21.07 -3.41
N PHE A 99 -14.15 20.90 -2.09
CA PHE A 99 -14.18 21.99 -1.14
C PHE A 99 -12.77 22.30 -0.65
N ALA A 100 -12.27 23.50 -0.93
CA ALA A 100 -11.01 23.98 -0.40
C ALA A 100 -11.18 24.47 1.05
N PHE A 101 -10.61 23.73 2.00
CA PHE A 101 -10.58 24.15 3.40
C PHE A 101 -9.68 25.37 3.59
N LYS A 102 -10.07 26.29 4.48
CA LYS A 102 -9.25 27.42 4.90
C LYS A 102 -8.45 27.03 6.14
N HIS A 103 -7.15 27.29 6.11
CA HIS A 103 -6.25 26.98 7.21
C HIS A 103 -5.89 28.23 8.01
N ASP A 104 -6.53 28.41 9.16
CA ASP A 104 -6.12 29.42 10.15
C ASP A 104 -4.89 28.92 10.91
N ARG A 105 -3.74 29.58 10.68
CA ARG A 105 -2.48 29.20 11.29
C ARG A 105 -2.46 29.39 12.81
N GLU A 106 -3.16 30.41 13.33
CA GLU A 106 -3.18 30.69 14.76
C GLU A 106 -4.03 29.67 15.51
N GLN A 107 -5.25 29.41 15.03
CA GLN A 107 -6.12 28.38 15.63
C GLN A 107 -5.49 26.99 15.52
N TYR A 108 -4.86 26.68 14.38
CA TYR A 108 -4.18 25.41 14.19
C TYR A 108 -2.96 25.27 15.10
N GLN A 109 -2.17 26.32 15.32
CA GLN A 109 -1.04 26.27 16.23
C GLN A 109 -1.50 25.98 17.66
N LEU A 110 -2.57 26.64 18.12
CA LEU A 110 -3.15 26.37 19.45
C LEU A 110 -3.58 24.89 19.61
N PHE A 111 -4.13 24.29 18.55
CA PHE A 111 -4.48 22.87 18.54
C PHE A 111 -3.26 21.94 18.48
N CYS A 112 -2.16 22.38 17.86
CA CYS A 112 -0.89 21.66 17.89
C CYS A 112 -0.28 21.70 19.30
N ASP A 113 -0.37 22.83 19.99
CA ASP A 113 0.21 23.03 21.33
C ASP A 113 -0.49 22.18 22.40
N SER A 114 -1.73 21.74 22.15
CA SER A 114 -2.43 20.79 23.04
C SER A 114 -1.93 19.35 22.89
N PHE A 115 -1.07 19.06 21.91
CA PHE A 115 -0.49 17.73 21.69
C PHE A 115 0.86 17.63 22.43
N PRO A 116 0.98 16.78 23.46
CA PRO A 116 2.12 16.80 24.38
C PRO A 116 3.37 16.09 23.83
N PHE A 117 3.39 15.72 22.54
CA PHE A 117 4.49 14.99 21.91
C PHE A 117 5.03 15.72 20.70
N GLU A 118 6.33 15.61 20.47
CA GLU A 118 6.95 16.11 19.25
C GLU A 118 6.66 15.16 18.08
N THR A 119 6.34 15.74 16.92
CA THR A 119 6.12 14.95 15.70
C THR A 119 7.44 14.54 15.08
N THR A 120 7.53 13.30 14.61
CA THR A 120 8.68 12.87 13.79
C THR A 120 8.66 13.54 12.41
N PRO A 121 9.79 13.56 11.67
CA PRO A 121 9.83 14.11 10.31
C PRO A 121 8.79 13.47 9.37
N ASP A 122 8.63 12.15 9.43
CA ASP A 122 7.65 11.43 8.60
C ASP A 122 6.21 11.77 8.97
N GLN A 123 5.92 11.93 10.28
CA GLN A 123 4.61 12.39 10.74
C GLN A 123 4.32 13.81 10.26
N ALA A 124 5.28 14.72 10.38
CA ALA A 124 5.15 16.09 9.92
C ALA A 124 4.92 16.15 8.40
N GLN A 125 5.63 15.31 7.62
CA GLN A 125 5.41 15.20 6.18
C GLN A 125 4.00 14.70 5.86
N ALA A 126 3.52 13.67 6.56
CA ALA A 126 2.17 13.15 6.37
C ALA A 126 1.09 14.19 6.72
N ILE A 127 1.26 14.91 7.83
CA ILE A 127 0.38 16.00 8.27
C ILE A 127 0.34 17.10 7.20
N ASN A 128 1.49 17.58 6.76
CA ASN A 128 1.57 18.66 5.76
C ASN A 128 0.96 18.24 4.43
N ALA A 129 1.16 16.99 4.00
CA ALA A 129 0.56 16.48 2.78
C ALA A 129 -0.97 16.41 2.87
N VAL A 130 -1.52 15.94 3.99
CA VAL A 130 -2.97 15.91 4.24
C VAL A 130 -3.55 17.32 4.26
N LEU A 131 -2.95 18.26 5.00
CA LEU A 131 -3.43 19.63 5.08
C LEU A 131 -3.36 20.35 3.73
N SER A 132 -2.29 20.13 2.97
CA SER A 132 -2.13 20.68 1.62
C SER A 132 -3.24 20.19 0.70
N ASP A 133 -3.53 18.89 0.68
CA ASP A 133 -4.58 18.31 -0.15
C ASP A 133 -5.97 18.84 0.26
N MET A 134 -6.24 18.95 1.57
CA MET A 134 -7.50 19.52 2.07
C MET A 134 -7.69 21.00 1.69
N CYS A 135 -6.62 21.77 1.57
CA CYS A 135 -6.72 23.19 1.19
C CYS A 135 -6.91 23.40 -0.32
N GLN A 136 -6.84 22.36 -1.14
CA GLN A 136 -7.04 22.45 -2.59
C GLN A 136 -8.52 22.32 -2.97
N PRO A 137 -8.94 22.91 -4.11
CA PRO A 137 -10.30 22.75 -4.64
C PRO A 137 -10.54 21.37 -5.29
N LEU A 138 -9.70 20.38 -4.99
CA LEU A 138 -9.81 19.00 -5.45
C LEU A 138 -10.19 18.14 -4.24
N ALA A 139 -11.18 17.26 -4.38
CA ALA A 139 -11.50 16.32 -3.30
C ALA A 139 -10.24 15.52 -2.92
N MET A 140 -9.94 15.31 -1.65
CA MET A 140 -8.79 14.51 -1.18
C MET A 140 -9.12 13.01 -1.16
N ASP A 141 -8.16 12.16 -1.53
CA ASP A 141 -8.16 10.71 -1.35
C ASP A 141 -6.69 10.30 -1.14
N ARG A 142 -6.34 10.09 0.12
CA ARG A 142 -4.96 9.88 0.57
C ARG A 142 -4.93 8.71 1.53
N LEU A 143 -4.00 7.79 1.28
CA LEU A 143 -3.68 6.71 2.18
C LEU A 143 -2.43 7.07 3.01
N VAL A 144 -2.53 6.95 4.33
CA VAL A 144 -1.41 7.10 5.26
C VAL A 144 -1.07 5.73 5.85
N CYS A 145 0.08 5.18 5.46
CA CYS A 145 0.60 3.90 5.94
C CYS A 145 1.65 4.13 7.04
N GLY A 146 1.61 3.31 8.08
CA GLY A 146 2.62 3.32 9.14
C GLY A 146 2.30 2.28 10.20
N ASP A 147 3.27 1.91 11.02
CA ASP A 147 3.10 0.87 12.04
C ASP A 147 2.23 1.34 13.23
N VAL A 148 1.84 0.39 14.08
CA VAL A 148 1.13 0.70 15.33
C VAL A 148 1.99 1.63 16.17
N GLY A 149 1.40 2.72 16.69
CA GLY A 149 2.12 3.72 17.49
C GLY A 149 2.77 4.87 16.70
N PHE A 150 2.80 4.83 15.36
CA PHE A 150 3.44 5.88 14.54
C PHE A 150 2.60 7.16 14.39
N GLY A 151 1.61 7.40 15.26
CA GLY A 151 0.88 8.67 15.27
C GLY A 151 -0.10 8.88 14.11
N LYS A 152 -0.58 7.83 13.43
CA LYS A 152 -1.62 7.96 12.38
C LYS A 152 -2.89 8.66 12.89
N THR A 153 -3.25 8.40 14.15
CA THR A 153 -4.37 9.08 14.81
C THR A 153 -4.15 10.59 14.88
N GLU A 154 -2.91 11.04 15.11
CA GLU A 154 -2.56 12.47 15.15
C GLU A 154 -2.78 13.14 13.79
N VAL A 155 -2.40 12.47 12.70
CA VAL A 155 -2.66 12.95 11.33
C VAL A 155 -4.16 13.13 11.09
N ALA A 156 -4.97 12.12 11.45
CA ALA A 156 -6.42 12.16 11.26
C ALA A 156 -7.10 13.24 12.12
N MET A 157 -6.62 13.45 13.35
CA MET A 157 -7.14 14.45 14.27
C MET A 157 -6.89 15.87 13.78
N ARG A 158 -5.70 16.16 13.22
CA ARG A 158 -5.40 17.47 12.63
C ARG A 158 -6.24 17.75 11.39
N ALA A 159 -6.48 16.73 10.57
CA ALA A 159 -7.42 16.82 9.45
C ALA A 159 -8.85 17.10 9.93
N ALA A 160 -9.31 16.39 10.96
CA ALA A 160 -10.63 16.59 11.54
C ALA A 160 -10.80 18.00 12.14
N PHE A 161 -9.78 18.50 12.83
CA PHE A 161 -9.77 19.87 13.35
C PHE A 161 -9.93 20.90 12.23
N LEU A 162 -9.14 20.80 11.15
CA LEU A 162 -9.26 21.69 9.98
C LEU A 162 -10.68 21.66 9.41
N ALA A 163 -11.30 20.48 9.34
CA ALA A 163 -12.65 20.35 8.84
C ALA A 163 -13.70 21.03 9.75
N VAL A 164 -13.60 20.84 11.06
CA VAL A 164 -14.50 21.44 12.05
C VAL A 164 -14.34 22.97 12.10
N ASP A 165 -13.11 23.47 11.99
CA ASP A 165 -12.79 24.91 11.93
C ASP A 165 -13.44 25.60 10.71
N ASN A 166 -13.70 24.82 9.64
CA ASN A 166 -14.43 25.27 8.45
C ASN A 166 -15.93 24.94 8.51
N HIS A 167 -16.47 24.66 9.70
CA HIS A 167 -17.88 24.31 9.94
C HIS A 167 -18.37 23.10 9.11
N LYS A 168 -17.48 22.13 8.84
CA LYS A 168 -17.83 20.87 8.20
C LYS A 168 -17.93 19.75 9.23
N GLN A 169 -18.77 18.76 8.94
CA GLN A 169 -18.87 17.55 9.75
C GLN A 169 -17.77 16.56 9.36
N VAL A 170 -17.31 15.77 10.33
CA VAL A 170 -16.31 14.71 10.14
C VAL A 170 -16.93 13.36 10.46
N ALA A 171 -16.75 12.39 9.58
CA ALA A 171 -17.13 11.01 9.81
C ALA A 171 -15.87 10.13 9.91
N VAL A 172 -15.77 9.32 10.96
CA VAL A 172 -14.68 8.36 11.16
C VAL A 172 -15.26 6.95 11.12
N LEU A 173 -14.90 6.19 10.08
CA LEU A 173 -15.34 4.80 9.90
C LEU A 173 -14.25 3.85 10.36
N VAL A 174 -14.63 2.86 11.18
CA VAL A 174 -13.73 1.86 11.76
C VAL A 174 -14.34 0.47 11.68
N PRO A 175 -13.53 -0.61 11.63
CA PRO A 175 -14.05 -1.96 11.37
C PRO A 175 -14.65 -2.64 12.62
N THR A 176 -14.38 -2.14 13.82
CA THR A 176 -14.86 -2.76 15.08
C THR A 176 -15.32 -1.72 16.10
N THR A 177 -16.23 -2.13 16.98
CA THR A 177 -16.73 -1.28 18.09
C THR A 177 -15.65 -0.95 19.11
N LEU A 178 -14.67 -1.84 19.32
CA LEU A 178 -13.51 -1.57 20.18
C LEU A 178 -12.69 -0.38 19.66
N LEU A 179 -12.40 -0.37 18.36
CA LEU A 179 -11.70 0.76 17.73
C LEU A 179 -12.57 2.03 17.74
N ALA A 180 -13.89 1.89 17.58
CA ALA A 180 -14.81 3.03 17.67
C ALA A 180 -14.74 3.70 19.04
N GLN A 181 -14.75 2.91 20.12
CA GLN A 181 -14.60 3.42 21.48
C GLN A 181 -13.23 4.08 21.70
N GLN A 182 -12.15 3.43 21.26
CA GLN A 182 -10.80 4.01 21.36
C GLN A 182 -10.67 5.34 20.63
N HIS A 183 -11.19 5.43 19.40
CA HIS A 183 -11.20 6.69 18.67
C HIS A 183 -12.10 7.73 19.36
N TYR A 184 -13.29 7.35 19.81
CA TYR A 184 -14.18 8.25 20.54
C TYR A 184 -13.51 8.88 21.76
N ASP A 185 -12.86 8.08 22.61
CA ASP A 185 -12.16 8.57 23.79
C ASP A 185 -11.00 9.49 23.39
N ASN A 186 -10.15 9.09 22.43
CA ASN A 186 -9.08 9.95 21.92
C ASN A 186 -9.61 11.30 21.39
N PHE A 187 -10.65 11.28 20.56
CA PHE A 187 -11.23 12.48 19.96
C PHE A 187 -11.87 13.38 21.00
N ARG A 188 -12.56 12.82 22.00
CA ARG A 188 -13.15 13.56 23.10
C ARG A 188 -12.07 14.25 23.93
N ASP A 189 -11.03 13.52 24.30
CA ASP A 189 -9.99 14.02 25.21
C ASP A 189 -9.11 15.08 24.53
N ARG A 190 -8.93 14.98 23.20
CA ARG A 190 -8.13 15.93 22.41
C ARG A 190 -8.93 17.15 21.91
N SER A 191 -10.26 17.06 21.87
CA SER A 191 -11.08 18.20 21.44
C SER A 191 -11.04 19.28 22.53
N PRO A 192 -10.78 20.55 22.18
CA PRO A 192 -10.80 21.63 23.17
C PRO A 192 -12.18 21.72 23.80
N THR A 193 -12.29 21.33 25.08
CA THR A 193 -13.48 21.51 25.91
C THR A 193 -13.78 23.01 26.01
N GLY A 194 -14.70 23.50 25.18
CA GLY A 194 -15.24 24.86 25.34
C GLY A 194 -15.76 25.60 24.10
N ARG A 195 -15.56 25.12 22.86
CA ARG A 195 -16.02 25.87 21.66
C ARG A 195 -17.02 25.17 20.73
N TYR A 196 -17.22 23.86 20.86
CA TYR A 196 -18.00 23.08 19.88
C TYR A 196 -19.16 22.25 20.47
N VAL A 197 -19.55 22.52 21.71
CA VAL A 197 -20.82 21.98 22.26
C VAL A 197 -21.89 23.07 22.12
N SER A 198 -22.56 23.10 20.98
CA SER A 198 -23.83 23.80 20.82
C SER A 198 -24.96 22.78 20.84
N LYS A 199 -25.70 22.79 21.96
CA LYS A 199 -27.16 22.81 21.95
C LYS A 199 -27.59 23.92 22.91
#